data_AF-A0A2D4I2P4-F1
#
_entry.id   AF-A0A2D4I2P4-F1
#
_cell.length_a   1.000
_cell.length_b   1.000
_cell.length_c   1.000
_cell.angle_alpha   90.00
_cell.angle_beta   90.00
_cell.angle_gamma   90.00
#
_symmetry.space_group_name_H-M   'P 1'
#
loop_
_entity.id
_entity.type
_entity.pdbx_description
1 polymer ?
#
loop_
_entity_poly.entity_id
_entity_poly.type
_entity_poly.pdbx_seq_one_letter_code
_entity_poly.pdbx_strand_id
1 'polypeptide(L)'
;SLSGIHKTLTEPDAKPTALTSLEDEFRDVFSPDLGKYKGTPISFNLDPNIAPIRLKPRRVPFAIRPRVEEQLDKLIKQGILEPVDHAKWETPIVTPVKPDGSVRICA
;
A
#
# COMPACT_ATOMS: atom_id res chain seq x y z
N SER A 1 -34.60 7.53 -11.16
CA SER A 1 -34.46 6.25 -11.86
C SER A 1 -32.98 5.90 -11.89
N LEU A 2 -32.56 4.90 -11.10
CA LEU A 2 -31.21 4.34 -11.14
C LEU A 2 -31.36 2.83 -11.20
N SER A 3 -31.46 2.34 -12.43
CA SER A 3 -31.30 0.94 -12.81
C SER A 3 -29.85 0.51 -12.55
N GLY A 4 -29.61 -0.49 -11.71
CA GLY A 4 -28.28 -1.13 -11.68
C GLY A 4 -27.80 -1.77 -10.38
N ILE A 5 -28.55 -1.75 -9.28
CA ILE A 5 -28.14 -2.48 -8.07
C ILE A 5 -28.87 -3.82 -8.03
N HIS A 6 -28.23 -4.88 -8.55
CA HIS A 6 -28.62 -6.24 -8.18
C HIS A 6 -28.26 -6.42 -6.69
N LYS A 7 -29.24 -6.22 -5.81
CA LYS A 7 -29.15 -6.73 -4.44
C LYS A 7 -29.15 -8.26 -4.54
N THR A 8 -28.01 -8.89 -4.27
CA THR A 8 -27.98 -10.32 -4.02
C THR A 8 -28.67 -10.55 -2.68
N LEU A 9 -29.82 -11.21 -2.71
CA LEU A 9 -30.45 -11.75 -1.52
C LEU A 9 -29.56 -12.89 -1.05
N THR A 10 -28.90 -12.72 0.08
CA THR A 10 -28.18 -13.80 0.74
C THR A 10 -29.22 -14.70 1.37
N GLU A 11 -29.69 -15.70 0.64
CA GLU A 11 -30.49 -16.77 1.24
C GLU A 11 -29.56 -17.64 2.11
N PRO A 12 -29.92 -17.90 3.38
CA PRO A 12 -29.05 -18.57 4.35
C PRO A 12 -28.75 -20.04 4.02
N ASP A 13 -29.41 -20.63 3.01
CA ASP A 13 -29.27 -22.03 2.60
C ASP A 13 -28.94 -22.18 1.09
N ALA A 14 -28.29 -21.18 0.48
CA ALA A 14 -27.86 -21.27 -0.91
C ALA A 14 -26.63 -22.19 -1.07
N LYS A 15 -26.71 -23.17 -2.00
CA LYS A 15 -25.56 -23.99 -2.41
C LYS A 15 -24.39 -23.08 -2.82
N PRO A 16 -23.13 -23.48 -2.56
CA PRO A 16 -21.97 -22.70 -2.97
C PRO A 16 -22.09 -22.35 -4.45
N THR A 17 -22.18 -21.06 -4.74
CA THR A 17 -22.18 -20.58 -6.12
C THR A 17 -20.77 -20.78 -6.68
N ALA A 18 -20.64 -20.89 -8.00
CA ALA A 18 -19.33 -21.04 -8.65
C ALA A 18 -18.30 -19.98 -8.20
N LEU A 19 -18.75 -18.76 -7.85
CA LEU A 19 -17.91 -17.69 -7.31
C LEU A 19 -17.37 -17.99 -5.91
N THR A 20 -18.20 -18.43 -4.97
CA THR A 20 -17.75 -18.78 -3.61
C THR A 20 -16.78 -19.95 -3.61
N SER A 21 -16.97 -20.92 -4.51
CA SER A 21 -16.03 -22.03 -4.65
C SER A 21 -14.65 -21.57 -5.14
N LEU A 22 -14.60 -20.58 -6.03
CA LEU A 22 -13.34 -19.99 -6.51
C LEU A 22 -12.65 -19.15 -5.44
N GLU A 23 -13.40 -18.38 -4.66
CA GLU A 23 -12.87 -17.60 -3.53
C GLU A 23 -12.25 -18.53 -2.47
N ASP A 24 -12.87 -19.68 -2.21
CA ASP A 24 -12.35 -20.68 -1.28
C ASP A 24 -11.11 -21.41 -1.84
N GLU A 25 -11.12 -21.78 -3.12
CA GLU A 25 -10.00 -22.47 -3.77
C GLU A 25 -8.75 -21.57 -3.84
N PHE A 26 -8.94 -20.28 -4.16
CA PHE A 26 -7.85 -19.30 -4.32
C PHE A 26 -7.87 -18.24 -3.22
N ARG A 27 -8.09 -18.67 -1.98
CA ARG A 27 -8.27 -17.78 -0.83
C ARG A 27 -7.10 -16.82 -0.61
N ASP A 28 -5.88 -17.21 -0.95
CA ASP A 28 -4.71 -16.34 -0.83
C ASP A 28 -4.65 -15.24 -1.89
N VAL A 29 -5.29 -15.44 -3.05
CA VAL A 29 -5.44 -14.43 -4.11
C VAL A 29 -6.58 -13.47 -3.80
N PHE A 30 -7.69 -13.98 -3.26
CA PHE A 30 -8.89 -13.19 -2.92
C PHE A 30 -8.89 -12.64 -1.49
N SER A 31 -7.80 -12.84 -0.72
CA SER A 31 -7.67 -12.27 0.62
C SER A 31 -7.77 -10.74 0.56
N PRO A 32 -8.46 -10.10 1.52
CA PRO A 32 -8.44 -8.63 1.66
C PRO A 32 -7.07 -8.10 2.11
N ASP A 33 -6.18 -8.98 2.56
CA ASP A 33 -4.84 -8.62 3.02
C ASP A 33 -3.90 -8.30 1.85
N LEU A 34 -2.90 -7.47 2.13
CA LEU A 34 -1.85 -7.19 1.16
C LEU A 34 -0.92 -8.40 1.01
N GLY A 35 -0.91 -9.01 -0.18
CA GLY A 35 0.02 -10.07 -0.53
C GLY A 35 1.48 -9.60 -0.53
N LYS A 36 2.42 -10.54 -0.32
CA LYS A 36 3.87 -10.29 -0.40
C LYS A 36 4.48 -11.10 -1.52
N TYR A 37 5.49 -10.53 -2.17
CA TYR A 37 6.29 -11.27 -3.16
C TYR A 37 7.00 -12.45 -2.47
N LYS A 38 6.82 -13.66 -3.03
CA LYS A 38 7.34 -14.93 -2.47
C LYS A 38 8.61 -15.44 -3.16
N GLY A 39 9.15 -14.71 -4.15
CA GLY A 39 10.34 -15.13 -4.90
C GLY A 39 11.65 -14.72 -4.22
N THR A 40 12.75 -14.88 -4.96
CA THR A 40 14.11 -14.55 -4.48
C THR A 40 14.29 -13.04 -4.27
N PRO A 41 15.10 -12.60 -3.29
CA PRO A 41 15.38 -11.18 -3.07
C PRO A 41 15.81 -10.47 -4.36
N ILE A 42 15.20 -9.32 -4.62
CA ILE A 42 15.50 -8.47 -5.78
C ILE A 42 16.66 -7.55 -5.41
N SER A 43 17.68 -7.47 -6.27
CA SER A 43 18.80 -6.54 -6.12
C SER A 43 18.92 -5.63 -7.34
N PHE A 44 19.30 -4.37 -7.10
CA PHE A 44 19.56 -3.39 -8.15
C PHE A 44 21.06 -3.09 -8.18
N ASN A 45 21.72 -3.45 -9.29
CA ASN A 45 23.14 -3.14 -9.49
C ASN A 45 23.28 -1.74 -10.09
N LEU A 46 24.04 -0.88 -9.41
CA LEU A 46 24.39 0.46 -9.86
C LEU A 46 25.86 0.49 -10.27
N ASP A 47 26.22 1.39 -11.19
CA ASP A 47 27.62 1.67 -11.50
C ASP A 47 28.34 2.15 -10.23
N PRO A 48 29.43 1.49 -9.81
CA PRO A 48 30.16 1.83 -8.58
C PRO A 48 30.76 3.23 -8.58
N ASN A 49 30.92 3.86 -9.75
CA ASN A 49 31.43 5.22 -9.87
C ASN A 49 30.37 6.29 -9.57
N ILE A 50 29.09 5.91 -9.44
CA ILE A 50 28.01 6.87 -9.14
C ILE A 50 27.96 7.12 -7.62
N ALA A 51 28.21 8.37 -7.26
CA ALA A 51 28.09 8.83 -5.87
C ALA A 51 26.61 8.83 -5.42
N PRO A 52 26.31 8.42 -4.18
CA PRO A 52 24.96 8.47 -3.65
C PRO A 52 24.42 9.90 -3.52
N ILE A 53 23.14 10.07 -3.86
CA ILE A 53 22.44 11.35 -3.72
C ILE A 53 21.68 11.36 -2.38
N ARG A 54 21.85 12.46 -1.63
CA ARG A 54 21.13 12.70 -0.38
C ARG A 54 20.49 14.08 -0.39
N LEU A 55 19.16 14.11 -0.37
CA LEU A 55 18.36 15.33 -0.42
C LEU A 55 17.60 15.54 0.89
N LYS A 56 17.51 16.80 1.33
CA LYS A 56 16.75 17.15 2.53
C LYS A 56 15.25 16.84 2.35
N PRO A 57 14.56 16.34 3.38
CA PRO A 57 13.11 16.16 3.35
C PRO A 57 12.37 17.47 3.08
N ARG A 58 11.24 17.39 2.36
CA ARG A 58 10.35 18.55 2.18
C ARG A 58 9.65 18.90 3.48
N ARG A 59 9.42 20.21 3.69
CA ARG A 59 8.64 20.69 4.84
C ARG A 59 7.19 20.24 4.70
N VAL A 60 6.70 19.55 5.73
CA VAL A 60 5.29 19.13 5.82
C VAL A 60 4.53 20.19 6.61
N PRO A 61 3.44 20.77 6.08
CA PRO A 61 2.59 21.69 6.83
C PRO A 61 2.06 21.07 8.12
N PHE A 62 2.05 21.83 9.21
CA PHE A 62 1.62 21.35 10.53
C PHE A 62 0.22 20.71 10.52
N ALA A 63 -0.71 21.27 9.73
CA ALA A 63 -2.07 20.77 9.63
C ALA A 63 -2.18 19.33 9.09
N ILE A 64 -1.24 18.88 8.25
CA ILE A 64 -1.29 17.54 7.65
C ILE A 64 -0.28 16.57 8.27
N ARG A 65 0.64 17.06 9.10
CA ARG A 65 1.72 16.27 9.70
C ARG A 65 1.21 15.01 10.44
N PRO A 66 0.17 15.08 11.30
CA PRO A 66 -0.35 13.88 11.97
C PRO A 66 -0.82 12.80 10.99
N ARG A 67 -1.42 13.19 9.85
CA ARG A 67 -1.88 12.25 8.82
C ARG A 67 -0.72 11.64 8.05
N VAL A 68 0.37 12.38 7.84
CA VAL A 68 1.59 11.84 7.23
C VAL A 68 2.21 10.78 8.14
N GLU A 69 2.33 11.08 9.44
CA GLU A 69 2.87 10.16 10.44
C GLU A 69 2.02 8.87 10.53
N GLU A 70 0.68 9.00 10.61
CA GLU A 70 -0.24 7.85 10.61
C GLU A 70 -0.08 6.95 9.38
N GLN A 71 0.08 7.54 8.19
CA GLN A 71 0.26 6.76 6.97
C GLN A 71 1.62 6.08 6.90
N LEU A 72 2.69 6.72 7.38
CA LEU A 72 4.00 6.08 7.50
C LEU A 72 3.94 4.88 8.46
N ASP A 73 3.33 5.05 9.63
CA ASP A 73 3.15 3.98 10.60
C ASP A 73 2.33 2.82 10.02
N LYS A 74 1.29 3.13 9.23
CA LYS A 74 0.50 2.10 8.54
C LYS A 74 1.37 1.31 7.56
N LEU A 75 2.16 1.98 6.72
CA LEU A 75 3.03 1.31 5.75
C LEU A 75 4.11 0.46 6.42
N ILE A 76 4.64 0.90 7.57
CA ILE A 76 5.57 0.12 8.39
C ILE A 76 4.87 -1.12 8.97
N LYS A 77 3.68 -0.98 9.55
CA LYS A 77 2.89 -2.11 10.08
C LYS A 77 2.53 -3.13 9.00
N GLN A 78 2.26 -2.67 7.78
CA GLN A 78 2.01 -3.55 6.62
C GLN A 78 3.29 -4.24 6.10
N GLY A 79 4.48 -3.81 6.55
CA GLY A 79 5.77 -4.32 6.09
C GLY A 79 6.14 -3.86 4.68
N ILE A 80 5.58 -2.73 4.24
CA ILE A 80 5.92 -2.08 2.96
C ILE A 80 7.18 -1.23 3.12
N LEU A 81 7.30 -0.55 4.26
CA LEU A 81 8.46 0.27 4.62
C LEU A 81 9.14 -0.31 5.86
N GLU A 82 10.46 -0.15 5.92
CA GLU A 82 11.27 -0.44 7.10
C GLU A 82 12.02 0.82 7.55
N PRO A 83 12.10 1.10 8.86
CA PRO A 83 12.96 2.18 9.37
C PRO A 83 14.43 1.88 9.12
N VAL A 84 15.18 2.89 8.67
CA VAL A 84 16.63 2.82 8.46
C VAL A 84 17.28 4.05 9.08
N ASP A 85 18.26 3.85 9.97
CA ASP A 85 18.93 4.96 10.66
C ASP A 85 19.77 5.82 9.72
N HIS A 86 20.45 5.17 8.77
CA HIS A 86 21.38 5.81 7.83
C HIS A 86 21.25 5.23 6.42
N ALA A 87 20.43 5.87 5.59
CA ALA A 87 20.29 5.48 4.19
C ALA A 87 21.47 6.00 3.35
N LYS A 88 21.98 5.16 2.44
CA LYS A 88 22.99 5.55 1.45
C LYS A 88 22.40 6.57 0.45
N TRP A 89 21.13 6.40 0.10
CA TRP A 89 20.38 7.24 -0.84
C TRP A 89 19.16 7.84 -0.15
N GLU A 90 18.93 9.15 -0.30
CA GLU A 90 17.82 9.85 0.33
C GLU A 90 17.12 10.77 -0.67
N THR A 91 15.84 10.52 -0.91
CA THR A 91 14.97 11.35 -1.76
C THR A 91 13.77 11.85 -0.96
N PRO A 92 13.31 13.10 -1.19
CA PRO A 92 12.19 13.65 -0.44
C PRO A 92 10.87 13.10 -0.95
N ILE A 93 10.00 12.67 -0.03
CA ILE A 93 8.63 12.23 -0.37
C ILE A 93 7.71 13.40 -0.77
N VAL A 94 6.62 13.10 -1.49
CA VAL A 94 5.46 13.98 -1.71
C VAL A 94 4.26 13.40 -0.97
N THR A 95 3.39 14.28 -0.47
CA THR A 95 2.24 13.92 0.36
C THR A 95 0.91 14.50 -0.17
N PRO A 96 0.45 14.11 -1.38
CA PRO A 96 -0.82 14.59 -1.89
C PRO A 96 -1.99 14.16 -0.99
N VAL A 97 -2.92 15.08 -0.77
CA VAL A 97 -4.18 14.83 -0.06
C VAL A 97 -5.19 14.27 -1.06
N LYS A 98 -5.78 13.13 -0.74
CA LYS A 98 -6.83 12.49 -1.54
C LYS A 98 -8.19 13.18 -1.32
N PRO A 99 -9.18 12.94 -2.19
CA PRO A 99 -10.53 13.48 -2.01
C PRO A 99 -11.20 13.08 -0.68
N ASP A 100 -10.86 11.92 -0.13
CA ASP A 100 -11.35 11.44 1.18
C ASP A 100 -10.65 12.12 2.40
N GLY A 101 -9.71 13.03 2.15
CA GLY A 101 -8.94 13.74 3.18
C GLY A 101 -7.73 12.98 3.72
N SER A 102 -7.52 11.73 3.33
CA SER A 102 -6.31 10.97 3.66
C SER A 102 -5.10 11.46 2.86
N VAL A 103 -3.89 11.14 3.33
CA VAL A 103 -2.64 11.47 2.63
C VAL A 103 -2.10 10.22 1.93
N ARG A 104 -1.50 10.37 0.75
CA ARG A 104 -0.70 9.31 0.12
C ARG A 104 0.78 9.62 0.27
N ILE A 105 1.59 8.64 0.63
CA ILE A 105 3.07 8.75 0.58
C ILE A 105 3.52 8.40 -0.85
N CYS A 106 4.30 9.28 -1.48
CA CYS A 106 4.91 9.05 -2.79
C CYS A 106 6.42 9.34 -2.71
N ALA A 107 7.25 8.44 -3.24
CA ALA A 107 8.70 8.56 -3.32
C ALA A 107 9.15 8.81 -4.76
#